data_AF-A0A9D4KRT4-F1
#
_entry.id   AF-A0A9D4KRT4-F1
#
_cell.length_a   1.000
_cell.length_b   1.000
_cell.length_c   1.000
_cell.angle_alpha   90.00
_cell.angle_beta   90.00
_cell.angle_gamma   90.00
#
_symmetry.space_group_name_H-M   'P 1'
#
loop_
_entity.id
_entity.type
_entity.pdbx_description
1 polymer ?
#
loop_
_entity_poly.entity_id
_entity_poly.type
_entity_poly.pdbx_seq_one_letter_code
_entity_poly.pdbx_strand_id
1 'polypeptide(L)'
;MDGWMDGWMDGWMDGWMDGWMDGWMDGWMDGWMDGWMDGWMDGWMDGWMDGWMEDGWMDGWMDGWDGWMDGWMDGWMDGWIDR
;
A
#
# COMPACT_ATOMS: atom_id res chain seq x y z
N MET A 1 15.38 58.58 11.99
CA MET A 1 14.10 58.29 11.32
C MET A 1 14.07 56.82 10.91
N ASP A 2 14.91 55.98 11.54
CA ASP A 2 15.52 54.84 10.87
C ASP A 2 14.95 53.52 11.43
N GLY A 3 14.63 53.49 12.74
CA GLY A 3 14.01 52.31 13.36
C GLY A 3 12.60 51.96 12.89
N TRP A 4 11.90 52.86 12.17
CA TRP A 4 10.61 52.54 11.55
C TRP A 4 10.76 51.83 10.19
N MET A 5 11.84 52.08 9.46
CA MET A 5 12.15 51.36 8.22
C MET A 5 12.73 49.98 8.54
N ASP A 6 13.60 49.89 9.54
CA ASP A 6 14.20 48.63 9.97
C ASP A 6 13.13 47.63 10.46
N GLY A 7 12.23 48.07 11.36
CA GLY A 7 11.18 47.18 11.87
C GLY A 7 10.13 46.78 10.82
N TRP A 8 9.96 47.56 9.74
CA TRP A 8 9.06 47.20 8.64
C TRP A 8 9.71 46.25 7.64
N MET A 9 11.02 46.41 7.37
CA MET A 9 11.78 45.44 6.56
C MET A 9 11.91 44.09 7.27
N ASP A 10 12.22 44.08 8.56
CA ASP A 10 12.38 42.85 9.33
C ASP A 10 11.05 42.08 9.42
N GLY A 11 9.95 42.74 9.79
CA GLY A 11 8.64 42.08 9.89
C GLY A 11 8.09 41.58 8.55
N TRP A 12 8.45 42.23 7.45
CA TRP A 12 8.04 41.79 6.11
C TRP A 12 8.92 40.66 5.57
N MET A 13 10.23 40.70 5.83
CA MET A 13 11.13 39.58 5.50
C MET A 13 10.77 38.33 6.31
N ASP A 14 10.61 38.45 7.63
CA ASP A 14 10.29 37.32 8.50
C ASP A 14 8.93 36.71 8.12
N GLY A 15 7.88 37.53 7.98
CA GLY A 15 6.55 37.01 7.64
C GLY A 15 6.46 36.40 6.25
N TRP A 16 7.22 36.90 5.28
CA TRP A 16 7.26 36.32 3.94
C TRP A 16 8.10 35.06 3.88
N MET A 17 9.23 35.03 4.60
CA MET A 17 10.15 33.91 4.63
C MET A 17 9.56 32.73 5.42
N ASP A 18 8.92 32.98 6.56
CA ASP A 18 8.21 31.96 7.34
C ASP A 18 7.00 31.44 6.58
N GLY A 19 6.13 32.32 6.06
CA GLY A 19 4.92 31.89 5.35
C GLY A 19 5.21 31.13 4.05
N TRP A 20 6.32 31.46 3.38
CA TRP A 20 6.74 30.76 2.16
C TRP A 20 7.49 29.45 2.47
N MET A 21 8.35 29.42 3.49
CA MET A 21 8.97 28.17 3.93
C MET A 21 7.93 27.19 4.45
N ASP A 22 7.05 27.61 5.36
CA ASP A 22 6.03 26.72 5.95
C ASP A 22 5.07 26.22 4.87
N GLY A 23 4.52 27.12 4.05
CA GLY A 23 3.55 26.72 3.03
C GLY A 23 4.14 25.82 1.93
N TRP A 24 5.41 26.01 1.59
CA TRP A 24 6.09 25.18 0.59
C TRP A 24 6.55 23.85 1.19
N MET A 25 7.06 23.87 2.42
CA MET A 25 7.53 22.68 3.12
C MET A 25 6.37 21.77 3.49
N ASP A 26 5.28 22.31 4.05
CA ASP A 26 4.08 21.52 4.38
C ASP A 26 3.41 21.01 3.10
N GLY A 27 3.16 21.87 2.12
CA GLY A 27 2.43 21.47 0.90
C GLY A 27 3.20 20.45 0.04
N TRP A 28 4.53 20.54 0.01
CA TRP A 28 5.36 19.59 -0.73
C TRP A 28 5.57 18.29 0.05
N MET A 29 5.76 18.38 1.37
CA MET A 29 5.97 17.21 2.22
C MET A 29 4.67 16.40 2.35
N ASP A 30 3.53 17.04 2.61
CA ASP A 30 2.23 16.35 2.66
C ASP A 30 1.85 15.79 1.29
N GLY A 31 1.92 16.59 0.22
CA GLY A 31 1.49 16.14 -1.11
C GLY A 31 2.36 15.02 -1.69
N TRP A 32 3.65 15.01 -1.38
CA TRP A 32 4.56 13.95 -1.84
C TRP A 32 4.48 12.71 -0.96
N MET A 33 4.34 12.89 0.36
CA MET A 33 4.25 11.78 1.30
C MET A 33 2.90 11.05 1.17
N ASP A 34 1.77 11.78 1.10
CA ASP A 34 0.45 11.18 0.89
C ASP A 34 0.35 10.54 -0.49
N GLY A 35 0.72 11.25 -1.56
CA GLY A 35 0.59 10.73 -2.92
C GLY A 35 1.46 9.52 -3.21
N TRP A 36 2.65 9.44 -2.61
CA TRP A 36 3.55 8.30 -2.78
C TRP A 36 3.17 7.13 -1.88
N MET A 37 2.77 7.41 -0.64
CA MET A 37 2.39 6.38 0.32
C MET A 37 1.05 5.74 -0.06
N ASP A 38 0.03 6.51 -0.42
CA ASP A 38 -1.27 5.99 -0.88
C ASP A 38 -1.12 5.25 -2.21
N GLY A 39 -0.47 5.87 -3.21
CA GLY A 39 -0.34 5.27 -4.54
C GLY A 39 0.48 3.97 -4.56
N TRP A 40 1.50 3.87 -3.70
CA TRP A 40 2.32 2.66 -3.61
C TRP A 40 1.65 1.59 -2.75
N MET A 41 1.00 1.98 -1.66
CA MET A 41 0.35 1.03 -0.75
C MET A 41 -0.92 0.46 -1.38
N ASP A 42 -1.76 1.28 -2.02
CA ASP A 42 -2.95 0.81 -2.74
C ASP A 42 -2.56 -0.04 -3.95
N GLY A 43 -1.65 0.45 -4.80
CA GLY A 43 -1.26 -0.27 -6.01
C GLY A 43 -0.57 -1.62 -5.73
N TRP A 44 0.18 -1.72 -4.64
CA TRP A 44 0.81 -2.98 -4.25
C TRP A 44 -0.16 -3.92 -3.56
N MET A 45 -1.04 -3.40 -2.70
CA MET A 45 -1.99 -4.21 -1.94
C MET A 45 -3.10 -4.75 -2.85
N ASP A 46 -3.63 -3.92 -3.76
CA ASP A 46 -4.62 -4.34 -4.77
C ASP A 46 -4.00 -5.30 -5.78
N GLY A 47 -2.85 -4.96 -6.35
CA GLY A 47 -2.19 -5.83 -7.34
C GLY A 47 -1.76 -7.19 -6.77
N TRP A 48 -1.41 -7.25 -5.49
CA TRP A 48 -1.05 -8.49 -4.83
C TRP A 48 -2.29 -9.29 -4.39
N MET A 49 -3.33 -8.66 -3.85
CA MET A 49 -4.59 -9.37 -3.52
C MET A 49 -5.30 -9.88 -4.76
N ASP A 50 -5.43 -9.06 -5.80
CA ASP A 50 -6.07 -9.46 -7.06
C ASP A 50 -5.26 -10.55 -7.76
N GLY A 51 -3.94 -10.42 -7.84
CA GLY A 51 -3.10 -11.49 -8.40
C GLY A 51 -3.22 -12.80 -7.61
N TRP A 52 -3.23 -12.75 -6.28
CA TRP A 52 -3.37 -13.97 -5.46
C TRP A 52 -4.75 -14.60 -5.51
N MET A 53 -5.81 -13.80 -5.64
CA MET A 53 -7.19 -14.28 -5.69
C MET A 53 -7.63 -14.67 -7.11
N GLU A 54 -7.16 -13.98 -8.16
CA GLU A 54 -7.55 -14.25 -9.56
C GLU A 54 -6.64 -15.27 -10.27
N ASP A 55 -5.36 -15.44 -9.89
CA ASP A 55 -4.43 -16.32 -10.65
C ASP A 55 -4.72 -17.84 -10.49
N GLY A 56 -5.90 -18.23 -9.99
CA GLY A 56 -6.31 -19.62 -9.90
C GLY A 56 -5.38 -20.47 -9.03
N TRP A 57 -4.58 -19.83 -8.16
CA TRP A 57 -3.66 -20.52 -7.26
C TRP A 57 -4.42 -21.21 -6.12
N MET A 58 -5.45 -20.54 -5.59
CA MET A 58 -6.40 -21.18 -4.66
C MET A 58 -7.18 -22.29 -5.35
N ASP A 59 -7.67 -22.05 -6.57
CA ASP A 59 -8.43 -23.05 -7.33
C ASP A 59 -7.57 -24.28 -7.66
N GLY A 60 -6.37 -24.10 -8.21
CA GLY A 60 -5.46 -25.20 -8.53
C GLY A 60 -4.92 -25.94 -7.30
N TRP A 61 -4.83 -25.27 -6.15
CA TRP A 61 -4.45 -25.91 -4.89
C TRP A 61 -5.62 -26.69 -4.28
N MET A 62 -6.85 -26.18 -4.35
CA MET A 62 -8.06 -26.89 -3.93
C MET A 62 -8.32 -28.09 -4.84
N ASP A 63 -8.25 -27.94 -6.16
CA ASP A 63 -8.41 -29.03 -7.13
C ASP A 63 -7.36 -30.14 -6.91
N GLY A 64 -6.11 -29.76 -6.59
CA GLY A 64 -5.05 -30.71 -6.28
C GLY A 64 -5.25 -31.44 -4.95
N TRP A 65 -5.84 -30.76 -3.96
CA TRP A 65 -6.20 -31.35 -2.67
C TRP A 65 -7.38 -32.31 -2.80
N ASP A 66 -8.41 -31.92 -3.54
CA ASP A 66 -9.60 -32.74 -3.80
C ASP A 66 -9.20 -34.00 -4.55
N GLY A 67 -8.39 -33.88 -5.61
CA GLY A 67 -7.88 -35.05 -6.34
C GLY A 67 -6.99 -35.98 -5.51
N TRP A 68 -6.21 -35.45 -4.56
CA TRP A 68 -5.44 -36.27 -3.62
C TRP A 68 -6.35 -36.98 -2.60
N MET A 69 -7.37 -36.28 -2.10
CA MET A 69 -8.31 -36.81 -1.12
C MET A 69 -9.18 -37.90 -1.73
N ASP A 70 -9.65 -37.70 -2.96
CA ASP A 70 -10.38 -38.69 -3.75
C ASP A 70 -9.54 -39.93 -4.02
N GLY A 71 -8.31 -39.76 -4.53
CA GLY A 71 -7.41 -40.90 -4.79
C GLY A 71 -7.00 -41.65 -3.52
N TRP A 72 -6.89 -40.96 -2.39
CA TRP A 72 -6.62 -41.59 -1.10
C TRP A 72 -7.85 -42.33 -0.55
N MET A 73 -9.06 -41.77 -0.66
CA MET A 73 -10.30 -42.44 -0.27
C MET A 73 -10.55 -43.69 -1.13
N ASP A 74 -10.38 -43.58 -2.45
CA ASP A 74 -10.57 -44.69 -3.39
C ASP A 74 -9.56 -45.82 -3.11
N GLY A 75 -8.27 -45.49 -3.02
CA GLY A 75 -7.24 -46.49 -2.75
C GLY A 75 -7.33 -47.13 -1.36
N TRP A 76 -7.83 -46.39 -0.37
CA TRP A 76 -8.06 -46.92 0.97
C TRP A 76 -9.34 -47.77 1.04
N MET A 77 -10.43 -47.36 0.39
CA MET A 77 -11.66 -48.15 0.31
C MET A 77 -11.47 -49.44 -0.48
N ASP A 78 -10.79 -49.39 -1.63
CA ASP A 78 -10.51 -50.56 -2.46
C ASP A 78 -9.66 -51.58 -1.69
N GLY A 79 -8.60 -51.12 -1.02
CA GLY A 79 -7.75 -51.99 -0.19
C GLY A 79 -8.43 -52.56 1.07
N TRP A 80 -9.52 -51.94 1.53
CA TRP A 80 -10.32 -52.44 2.65
C TRP A 80 -11.44 -53.39 2.23
N ILE A 81 -12.01 -53.22 1.03
CA ILE A 81 -13.08 -54.06 0.48
C ILE A 81 -12.50 -55.35 -0.13
N ASP A 82 -11.27 -55.32 -0.64
CA ASP A 82 -10.56 -56.49 -1.19
C ASP A 82 -9.91 -57.41 -0.12
N ARG A 83 -10.24 -57.24 1.17
CA ARG A 83 -9.81 -58.10 2.29
C ARG A 83 -10.98 -58.80 2.98
#